data_AF-A0A348VUX4-F1
#
_entry.id   AF-A0A348VUX4-F1
#
_cell.length_a   1.000
_cell.length_b   1.000
_cell.length_c   1.000
_cell.angle_alpha   90.00
_cell.angle_beta   90.00
_cell.angle_gamma   90.00
#
_symmetry.space_group_name_H-M   'P 1'
#
loop_
_entity.id
_entity.type
_entity.pdbx_description
1 polymer ?
#
loop_
_entity_poly.entity_id
_entity_poly.type
_entity_poly.pdbx_seq_one_letter_code
_entity_poly.pdbx_strand_id
1 'polypeptide(L)'
;MAPLADAQQNTGERREQRGERLERQGERRENRGERLEKQGERREQRGERMEKQGERMQDRADELKKHGKTEEAKRLEKAGERREDRGEQMQRQGERRQNRGERMQRQGERRQDRGERMQQK
;
A
#
# COMPACT_ATOMS: atom_id res chain seq x y z
N MET A 1 13.45 -35.12 43.16
CA MET A 1 14.20 -34.15 42.32
C MET A 1 13.74 -34.10 40.86
N ALA A 2 12.88 -35.02 40.36
CA ALA A 2 12.39 -35.04 38.98
C ALA A 2 11.42 -33.92 38.50
N PRO A 3 10.49 -33.36 39.32
CA PRO A 3 9.39 -32.56 38.78
C PRO A 3 9.79 -31.16 38.26
N LEU A 4 10.98 -30.67 38.63
CA LEU A 4 11.49 -29.37 38.18
C LEU A 4 12.05 -29.44 36.75
N ALA A 5 12.66 -30.57 36.36
CA ALA A 5 13.26 -30.74 35.03
C ALA A 5 12.19 -30.85 33.93
N ASP A 6 11.13 -31.64 34.15
CA ASP A 6 10.00 -31.76 33.22
C ASP A 6 9.24 -30.42 33.08
N ALA A 7 9.06 -29.69 34.18
CA ALA A 7 8.43 -28.38 34.15
C ALA A 7 9.26 -27.37 33.35
N GLN A 8 10.58 -27.36 33.51
CA GLN A 8 11.50 -26.51 32.75
C GLN A 8 11.51 -26.86 31.25
N GLN A 9 11.54 -28.14 30.88
CA GLN A 9 11.48 -28.56 29.48
C GLN A 9 10.16 -28.14 28.80
N ASN A 10 9.02 -28.36 29.47
CA ASN A 10 7.70 -27.95 28.95
C ASN A 10 7.59 -26.42 28.79
N THR A 11 8.25 -25.64 29.66
CA THR A 11 8.30 -24.17 29.48
C THR A 11 9.18 -23.73 28.31
N GLY A 12 10.27 -24.45 28.02
CA GLY A 12 11.14 -24.21 26.86
C GLY A 12 10.41 -24.48 25.54
N GLU A 13 9.79 -25.65 25.40
CA GLU A 13 9.05 -26.03 24.19
C GLU A 13 7.89 -25.06 23.88
N ARG A 14 7.11 -24.67 24.91
CA ARG A 14 6.03 -23.67 24.75
C ARG A 14 6.55 -22.32 24.29
N ARG A 15 7.76 -21.95 24.71
CA ARG A 15 8.39 -20.69 24.36
C ARG A 15 8.87 -20.69 22.91
N GLU A 16 9.51 -21.77 22.47
CA GLU A 16 9.93 -21.96 21.08
C GLU A 16 8.73 -21.91 20.13
N GLN A 17 7.67 -22.68 20.42
CA GLN A 17 6.43 -22.66 19.63
C GLN A 17 5.82 -21.25 19.54
N ARG A 18 5.89 -20.48 20.63
CA ARG A 18 5.41 -19.09 20.64
C ARG A 18 6.32 -18.18 19.82
N GLY A 19 7.64 -18.39 19.84
CA GLY A 19 8.62 -17.72 18.99
C GLY A 19 8.32 -17.94 17.50
N GLU A 20 8.21 -19.19 17.08
CA GLU A 20 7.91 -19.55 15.69
C GLU A 20 6.56 -18.96 15.23
N ARG A 21 5.55 -18.98 16.11
CA ARG A 21 4.26 -18.37 15.81
C ARG A 21 4.38 -16.85 15.64
N LEU A 22 5.29 -16.21 16.38
CA LEU A 22 5.54 -14.78 16.23
C LEU A 22 6.18 -14.46 14.88
N GLU A 23 7.18 -15.23 14.47
CA GLU A 23 7.86 -15.14 13.17
C GLU A 23 6.92 -15.35 12.00
N ARG A 24 6.18 -16.47 11.97
CA ARG A 24 5.21 -16.77 10.90
C ARG A 24 4.17 -15.65 10.74
N GLN A 25 3.77 -15.03 11.84
CA GLN A 25 2.85 -13.90 11.82
C GLN A 25 3.51 -12.58 11.41
N GLY A 26 4.82 -12.41 11.66
CA GLY A 26 5.60 -11.29 11.15
C GLY A 26 5.74 -11.38 9.63
N GLU A 27 6.13 -12.54 9.11
CA GLU A 27 6.26 -12.81 7.67
C GLU A 27 4.95 -12.59 6.91
N ARG A 28 3.83 -13.09 7.45
CA ARG A 28 2.49 -12.83 6.88
C ARG A 28 2.15 -11.35 6.83
N ARG A 29 2.62 -10.57 7.81
CA ARG A 29 2.37 -9.14 7.88
C ARG A 29 3.24 -8.39 6.87
N GLU A 30 4.49 -8.77 6.73
CA GLU A 30 5.41 -8.26 5.72
C GLU A 30 4.86 -8.48 4.31
N ASN A 31 4.50 -9.73 3.98
CA ASN A 31 3.85 -10.08 2.71
C ASN A 31 2.57 -9.27 2.44
N ARG A 32 1.79 -8.98 3.48
CA ARG A 32 0.59 -8.12 3.34
C ARG A 32 0.98 -6.66 3.10
N GLY A 33 2.04 -6.18 3.73
CA GLY A 33 2.59 -4.85 3.51
C GLY A 33 3.09 -4.65 2.08
N GLU A 34 3.85 -5.60 1.54
CA GLU A 34 4.34 -5.57 0.15
C GLU A 34 3.17 -5.57 -0.85
N ARG A 35 2.15 -6.41 -0.63
CA ARG A 35 0.92 -6.38 -1.45
C ARG A 35 0.20 -5.04 -1.36
N LEU A 36 0.20 -4.38 -0.20
CA LEU A 36 -0.42 -3.08 -0.04
C LEU A 36 0.29 -2.01 -0.87
N GLU A 37 1.62 -2.07 -0.88
CA GLU A 37 2.52 -1.17 -1.61
C GLU A 37 2.36 -1.30 -3.12
N LYS A 38 2.45 -2.52 -3.68
CA LYS A 38 2.20 -2.79 -5.11
C LYS A 38 0.83 -2.29 -5.60
N GLN A 39 -0.17 -2.38 -4.75
CA GLN A 39 -1.51 -1.87 -5.05
C GLN A 39 -1.60 -0.34 -4.93
N GLY A 40 -0.75 0.29 -4.11
CA GLY A 40 -0.56 1.74 -4.07
C GLY A 40 0.07 2.25 -5.36
N GLU A 41 1.17 1.64 -5.81
CA GLU A 41 1.85 1.97 -7.08
C GLU A 41 0.91 1.86 -8.29
N ARG A 42 0.16 0.75 -8.41
CA ARG A 42 -0.85 0.58 -9.47
C ARG A 42 -1.90 1.67 -9.45
N ARG A 43 -2.21 2.20 -8.27
CA ARG A 43 -3.20 3.24 -8.10
C ARG A 43 -2.65 4.60 -8.52
N GLU A 44 -1.41 4.92 -8.15
CA GLU A 44 -0.69 6.10 -8.67
C GLU A 44 -0.61 6.09 -10.18
N GLN A 45 -0.16 4.99 -10.79
CA GLN A 45 -0.11 4.88 -12.26
C GLN A 45 -1.46 5.09 -12.93
N ARG A 46 -2.56 4.67 -12.27
CA ARG A 46 -3.91 4.93 -12.78
C ARG A 46 -4.32 6.39 -12.62
N GLY A 47 -3.87 7.05 -11.55
CA GLY A 47 -4.02 8.49 -11.35
C GLY A 47 -3.33 9.30 -12.44
N GLU A 48 -2.05 9.00 -12.71
CA GLU A 48 -1.25 9.64 -13.76
C GLU A 48 -1.89 9.49 -15.15
N ARG A 49 -2.41 8.29 -15.45
CA ARG A 49 -3.15 8.06 -16.71
C ARG A 49 -4.42 8.90 -16.83
N MET A 50 -5.10 9.19 -15.71
CA MET A 50 -6.28 10.05 -15.71
C MET A 50 -5.91 11.51 -15.90
N GLU A 51 -4.86 12.00 -15.26
CA GLU A 51 -4.30 13.35 -15.50
C GLU A 51 -3.95 13.55 -16.97
N LYS A 52 -3.14 12.65 -17.55
CA LYS A 52 -2.81 12.69 -18.99
C LYS A 52 -4.04 12.65 -19.91
N GLN A 53 -5.16 12.11 -19.43
CA GLN A 53 -6.40 12.11 -20.21
C GLN A 53 -7.20 13.39 -20.01
N GLY A 54 -7.11 14.04 -18.85
CA GLY A 54 -7.63 15.39 -18.64
C GLY A 54 -6.91 16.39 -19.55
N GLU A 55 -5.57 16.35 -19.60
CA GLU A 55 -4.76 17.24 -20.43
C GLU A 55 -5.15 17.12 -21.91
N ARG A 56 -5.29 15.88 -22.41
CA ARG A 56 -5.75 15.64 -23.79
C ARG A 56 -7.19 16.13 -24.05
N MET A 57 -8.04 16.17 -23.03
CA MET A 57 -9.37 16.78 -23.16
C MET A 57 -9.27 18.30 -23.25
N GLN A 58 -8.36 18.93 -22.50
CA GLN A 58 -8.09 20.37 -22.60
C GLN A 58 -7.52 20.74 -23.98
N ASP A 59 -6.53 19.99 -24.49
CA ASP A 59 -5.99 20.19 -25.84
C ASP A 59 -7.10 20.16 -26.91
N ARG A 60 -7.99 19.17 -26.81
CA ARG A 60 -9.13 19.04 -27.72
C ARG A 60 -10.16 20.15 -27.52
N ALA A 61 -10.33 20.65 -26.30
CA ALA A 61 -11.18 21.80 -26.04
C ALA A 61 -10.64 23.05 -26.75
N ASP A 62 -9.32 23.24 -26.76
CA ASP A 62 -8.69 24.36 -27.46
C ASP A 62 -8.80 24.24 -28.98
N GLU A 63 -8.73 23.03 -29.53
CA GLU A 63 -9.05 22.78 -30.94
C GLU A 63 -10.51 23.14 -31.27
N LEU A 64 -11.47 22.77 -30.40
CA LEU A 64 -12.87 23.14 -30.56
C LEU A 64 -13.08 24.67 -30.50
N LYS A 65 -12.36 25.38 -29.62
CA LYS A 65 -12.37 26.86 -29.58
C LYS A 65 -11.94 27.46 -30.92
N LYS A 66 -10.87 26.93 -31.53
CA LYS A 66 -10.37 27.37 -32.85
C LYS A 66 -11.41 27.19 -33.97
N HIS A 67 -12.28 26.19 -33.86
CA HIS A 67 -13.39 25.95 -34.78
C HIS A 67 -14.70 26.67 -34.41
N GLY A 68 -14.67 27.61 -33.46
CA GLY A 68 -15.84 28.39 -33.05
C GLY A 68 -16.85 27.64 -32.19
N LYS A 69 -16.52 26.41 -31.72
CA LYS A 69 -17.39 25.57 -30.88
C LYS A 69 -17.20 25.85 -29.39
N THR A 70 -17.38 27.11 -29.00
CA THR A 70 -17.00 27.61 -27.66
C THR A 70 -17.71 26.90 -26.51
N GLU A 71 -19.00 26.60 -26.63
CA GLU A 71 -19.75 25.93 -25.56
C GLU A 71 -19.41 24.45 -25.41
N GLU A 72 -19.10 23.76 -26.52
CA GLU A 72 -18.61 22.38 -26.49
C GLU A 72 -17.22 22.34 -25.85
N ALA A 73 -16.35 23.27 -26.22
CA ALA A 73 -15.01 23.42 -25.65
C ALA A 73 -15.05 23.63 -24.13
N LYS A 74 -15.85 24.59 -23.63
CA LYS A 74 -15.98 24.84 -22.18
C LYS A 74 -16.42 23.60 -21.40
N ARG A 75 -17.35 22.82 -21.96
CA ARG A 75 -17.81 21.57 -21.34
C ARG A 75 -16.70 20.54 -21.29
N LEU A 76 -15.89 20.45 -22.35
CA LEU A 76 -14.79 19.50 -22.44
C LEU A 76 -13.62 19.89 -21.54
N GLU A 77 -13.27 21.18 -21.46
CA GLU A 77 -12.27 21.74 -20.55
C GLU A 77 -12.61 21.41 -19.09
N LYS A 78 -13.85 21.71 -18.67
CA LYS A 78 -14.35 21.34 -17.33
C LYS A 78 -14.35 19.84 -17.08
N ALA A 79 -14.57 19.02 -18.11
CA ALA A 79 -14.47 17.57 -17.99
C ALA A 79 -13.02 17.10 -17.86
N GLY A 80 -12.08 17.79 -18.52
CA GLY A 80 -10.64 17.59 -18.43
C GLY A 80 -10.12 17.89 -17.02
N GLU A 81 -10.40 19.08 -16.50
CA GLU A 81 -10.04 19.50 -15.13
C GLU A 81 -10.52 18.50 -14.08
N ARG A 82 -11.81 18.11 -14.14
CA ARG A 82 -12.38 17.10 -13.23
C ARG A 82 -11.66 15.75 -13.31
N ARG A 83 -11.09 15.43 -14.47
CA ARG A 83 -10.39 14.17 -14.68
C ARG A 83 -8.96 14.24 -14.14
N GLU A 84 -8.28 15.36 -14.31
CA GLU A 84 -7.02 15.69 -13.63
C GLU A 84 -7.17 15.64 -12.12
N ASP A 85 -8.14 16.36 -11.55
CA ASP A 85 -8.41 16.35 -10.10
C ASP A 85 -8.59 14.92 -9.57
N ARG A 86 -9.33 14.09 -10.31
CA ARG A 86 -9.56 12.70 -9.95
C ARG A 86 -8.30 11.84 -10.09
N GLY A 87 -7.47 12.15 -11.07
CA GLY A 87 -6.12 11.60 -11.23
C GLY A 87 -5.28 11.86 -9.99
N GLU A 88 -5.16 13.13 -9.59
CA GLU A 88 -4.33 13.53 -8.47
C GLU A 88 -4.82 12.91 -7.16
N GLN A 89 -6.13 12.93 -6.92
CA GLN A 89 -6.72 12.27 -5.76
C GLN A 89 -6.40 10.77 -5.74
N MET A 90 -6.38 10.12 -6.89
CA MET A 90 -6.02 8.72 -6.99
C MET A 90 -4.54 8.48 -6.69
N GLN A 91 -3.65 9.35 -7.17
CA GLN A 91 -2.22 9.32 -6.83
C GLN A 91 -1.99 9.45 -5.33
N ARG A 92 -2.53 10.51 -4.71
CA ARG A 92 -2.44 10.73 -3.25
C ARG A 92 -2.95 9.52 -2.45
N GLN A 93 -4.00 8.86 -2.92
CA GLN A 93 -4.49 7.66 -2.25
C GLN A 93 -3.64 6.41 -2.52
N GLY A 94 -2.94 6.34 -3.65
CA GLY A 94 -1.89 5.35 -3.89
C GLY A 94 -0.73 5.53 -2.92
N GLU A 95 -0.24 6.75 -2.76
CA GLU A 95 0.91 7.06 -1.89
C GLU A 95 0.61 6.69 -0.44
N ARG A 96 -0.58 7.08 0.05
CA ARG A 96 -1.06 6.71 1.40
C ARG A 96 -1.08 5.20 1.60
N ARG A 97 -1.36 4.44 0.55
CA ARG A 97 -1.43 2.99 0.56
C ARG A 97 -0.05 2.35 0.57
N GLN A 98 0.90 2.90 -0.19
CA GLN A 98 2.31 2.53 -0.15
C GLN A 98 2.89 2.73 1.26
N ASN A 99 2.74 3.94 1.79
CA ASN A 99 3.14 4.28 3.16
C ASN A 99 2.55 3.33 4.21
N ARG A 100 1.29 2.91 4.04
CA ARG A 100 0.66 1.92 4.93
C ARG A 100 1.27 0.52 4.76
N GLY A 101 1.61 0.15 3.52
CA GLY A 101 2.33 -1.07 3.19
C GLY A 101 3.67 -1.14 3.89
N GLU A 102 4.52 -0.12 3.70
CA GLU A 102 5.83 -0.01 4.36
C GLU A 102 5.74 -0.10 5.89
N ARG A 103 4.82 0.64 6.51
CA ARG A 103 4.60 0.58 7.96
C ARG A 103 4.22 -0.82 8.42
N MET A 104 3.46 -1.55 7.61
CA MET A 104 3.06 -2.91 7.90
C MET A 104 4.25 -3.88 7.77
N GLN A 105 5.11 -3.70 6.77
CA GLN A 105 6.36 -4.46 6.60
C GLN A 105 7.28 -4.29 7.81
N ARG A 106 7.59 -3.04 8.19
CA ARG A 106 8.40 -2.75 9.39
C ARG A 106 7.83 -3.35 10.68
N GLN A 107 6.50 -3.46 10.77
CA GLN A 107 5.84 -4.09 11.91
C GLN A 107 5.83 -5.63 11.83
N GLY A 108 5.99 -6.19 10.64
CA GLY A 108 6.24 -7.61 10.39
C GLY A 108 7.64 -8.01 10.85
N GLU A 109 8.65 -7.28 10.35
CA GLU A 109 10.07 -7.43 10.73
C GLU A 109 10.27 -7.41 12.24
N ARG A 110 9.79 -6.36 12.92
CA ARG A 110 9.87 -6.26 14.40
C ARG A 110 9.24 -7.43 15.14
N ARG A 111 8.30 -8.13 14.49
CA ARG A 111 7.58 -9.27 15.06
C ARG A 111 8.33 -10.58 14.82
N GLN A 112 8.99 -10.73 13.66
CA GLN A 112 9.97 -11.77 13.41
C GLN A 112 11.12 -11.65 14.41
N ASP A 113 11.75 -10.48 14.52
CA ASP A 113 12.84 -10.22 15.49
C ASP A 113 12.46 -10.62 16.92
N ARG A 114 11.20 -10.36 17.31
CA ARG A 114 10.70 -10.73 18.65
C ARG A 114 10.52 -12.23 18.80
N GLY A 115 10.07 -12.91 17.74
CA GLY A 115 9.98 -14.37 17.72
C GLY A 115 11.36 -15.00 17.88
N GLU A 116 12.33 -14.56 17.09
CA GLU A 116 13.70 -15.10 17.10
C GLU A 116 14.35 -14.93 18.48
N ARG A 117 14.24 -13.72 19.06
CA ARG A 117 14.75 -13.43 20.42
C ARG A 117 14.06 -14.24 21.52
N MET A 118 12.84 -14.74 21.29
CA MET A 118 12.18 -15.62 22.25
C MET A 118 12.69 -17.05 22.16
N GLN A 119 13.12 -17.52 20.99
CA GLN A 119 13.70 -18.85 20.83
C GLN A 119 15.15 -18.90 21.35
N GLN A 120 15.89 -17.80 21.21
CA GLN A 120 17.30 -17.69 21.64
C GLN A 120 17.52 -17.55 23.16
N LYS A 121 16.45 -17.58 23.95
CA LYS A 121 16.49 -17.31 25.39
C LYS A 121 15.73 -18.38 26.13
#